data_AF-A0A0Q5MKG8-F1
#
_entry.id   AF-A0A0Q5MKG8-F1
#
_cell.length_a   1.000
_cell.length_b   1.000
_cell.length_c   1.000
_cell.angle_alpha   90.00
_cell.angle_beta   90.00
_cell.angle_gamma   90.00
#
_symmetry.space_group_name_H-M   'P 1'
#
loop_
_entity.id
_entity.type
_entity.pdbx_description
1 polymer ?
#
loop_
_entity_poly.entity_id
_entity_poly.type
_entity_poly.pdbx_seq_one_letter_code
_entity_poly.pdbx_strand_id
1 'polypeptide(L)'
;MTSRPPSRGFTLLELLVVISIIALATVGVGFALRDSGDTQLQREGERLAALLESARVQSRTSGVAVRWQGGPQGFRFDGLPQGAQLPTQWLDAATGVRGPAVLWLGPEPLIGAQQVVIVSSAYPQRAVRVATDGLRPFAAQGLQ
;
A
#
# COMPACT_ATOMS: atom_id res chain seq x y z
N MET A 1 6.56 68.43 -11.29
CA MET A 1 7.43 67.65 -10.39
C MET A 1 6.94 66.22 -10.38
N THR A 2 7.57 65.36 -11.18
CA THR A 2 7.24 63.92 -11.27
C THR A 2 8.23 63.15 -10.41
N SER A 3 7.79 62.74 -9.22
CA SER A 3 8.57 61.92 -8.29
C SER A 3 8.69 60.50 -8.85
N ARG A 4 9.89 60.06 -9.21
CA ARG A 4 10.15 58.68 -9.64
C ARG A 4 10.26 57.79 -8.39
N PRO A 5 9.53 56.67 -8.27
CA PRO A 5 9.59 55.83 -7.09
C PRO A 5 10.99 55.21 -6.95
N PRO A 6 11.52 55.04 -5.72
CA PRO A 6 12.83 54.45 -5.49
C PRO A 6 12.84 53.00 -5.98
N SER A 7 13.86 52.67 -6.78
CA SER A 7 14.14 51.29 -7.18
C SER A 7 14.55 50.50 -5.94
N ARG A 8 13.71 49.57 -5.51
CA ARG A 8 14.04 48.61 -4.46
C ARG A 8 15.07 47.61 -5.02
N GLY A 9 16.35 47.84 -4.70
CA GLY A 9 17.42 46.91 -5.05
C GLY A 9 17.36 45.66 -4.18
N PHE A 10 17.31 44.50 -4.81
CA PHE A 10 17.32 43.19 -4.16
C PHE A 10 18.64 43.00 -3.39
N THR A 11 18.57 42.79 -2.08
CA THR A 11 19.81 42.67 -1.26
C THR A 11 20.39 41.27 -1.34
N LEU A 12 21.71 41.12 -1.12
CA LEU A 12 22.37 39.81 -1.05
C LEU A 12 21.74 38.91 0.03
N LEU A 13 21.34 39.51 1.15
CA LEU A 13 20.69 38.80 2.24
C LEU A 13 19.31 38.27 1.83
N GLU A 14 18.54 39.08 1.10
CA GLU A 14 17.22 38.69 0.57
C GLU A 14 17.34 37.52 -0.41
N LEU A 15 18.36 37.53 -1.27
CA LEU A 15 18.66 36.42 -2.19
C LEU A 15 19.08 35.16 -1.45
N LEU A 16 19.90 35.28 -0.41
CA LEU A 16 20.31 34.15 0.42
C LEU A 16 19.11 33.53 1.16
N VAL A 17 18.23 34.35 1.73
CA VAL A 17 17.01 33.89 2.41
C VAL A 17 16.04 33.21 1.44
N VAL A 18 15.85 33.76 0.24
CA VAL A 18 14.99 33.14 -0.78
C VAL A 18 15.53 31.78 -1.19
N ILE A 19 16.84 31.67 -1.45
CA ILE A 19 17.47 30.39 -1.80
C ILE A 19 17.37 29.40 -0.64
N SER A 20 17.58 29.85 0.61
CA SER A 20 17.49 28.96 1.77
C SER A 20 16.07 28.41 1.96
N ILE A 21 15.04 29.25 1.79
CA ILE A 21 13.64 28.82 1.86
C ILE A 21 13.32 27.86 0.71
N ILE A 22 13.74 28.16 -0.53
CA ILE A 22 13.52 27.27 -1.68
C ILE A 22 14.21 25.93 -1.45
N ALA A 23 15.45 25.91 -0.94
CA ALA A 23 16.19 24.68 -0.65
C ALA A 23 15.46 23.82 0.40
N LEU A 24 15.07 24.43 1.53
CA LEU A 24 14.34 23.74 2.59
C LEU A 24 12.96 23.25 2.14
N ALA A 25 12.23 24.08 1.37
CA ALA A 25 10.95 23.70 0.80
C ALA A 25 11.09 22.52 -0.18
N THR A 26 12.12 22.53 -1.04
CA THR A 26 12.37 21.47 -2.02
C THR A 26 12.70 20.14 -1.34
N VAL A 27 13.52 20.16 -0.29
CA VAL A 27 13.82 18.95 0.51
C VAL A 27 12.56 18.43 1.20
N GLY A 28 11.75 19.31 1.80
CA GLY A 28 10.52 18.92 2.48
C GLY A 28 9.48 18.25 1.58
N VAL A 29 9.31 18.73 0.34
CA VAL A 29 8.37 18.15 -0.64
C VAL A 29 8.78 16.72 -1.03
N GLY A 30 10.07 16.45 -1.22
CA GLY A 30 10.57 15.12 -1.54
C GLY A 30 10.30 14.08 -0.43
N PHE A 31 10.45 14.48 0.84
CA PHE A 31 10.14 13.63 1.99
C PHE A 31 8.64 13.33 2.10
N ALA A 32 7.77 14.32 1.89
CA ALA A 32 6.32 14.14 1.98
C ALA A 32 5.76 13.16 0.92
N LEU A 33 6.25 13.25 -0.32
CA LEU A 33 5.84 12.33 -1.39
C LEU A 33 6.28 10.89 -1.12
N ARG A 34 7.50 10.72 -0.60
CA ARG A 34 8.05 9.40 -0.25
C ARG A 34 7.26 8.72 0.88
N ASP A 35 6.92 9.49 1.91
CA ASP A 35 6.14 9.02 3.07
C ASP A 35 4.71 8.63 2.67
N SER A 36 4.11 9.39 1.74
CA SER A 36 2.78 9.10 1.20
C SER A 36 2.72 7.74 0.49
N GLY A 37 3.73 7.41 -0.33
CA GLY A 37 3.79 6.11 -1.01
C GLY A 37 3.99 4.91 -0.07
N ASP A 38 4.84 5.06 0.96
CA ASP A 38 5.07 4.01 1.97
C ASP A 38 3.85 3.71 2.80
N THR A 39 3.22 4.77 3.32
CA THR A 39 2.03 4.65 4.16
C THR A 39 0.85 4.07 3.38
N GLN A 40 0.73 4.38 2.09
CA GLN A 40 -0.35 3.88 1.24
C GLN A 40 -0.21 2.38 0.92
N LEU A 41 0.96 1.91 0.48
CA LEU A 41 1.16 0.49 0.16
C LEU A 41 1.12 -0.38 1.42
N GLN A 42 1.63 0.13 2.55
CA GLN A 42 1.53 -0.55 3.83
C GLN A 42 0.08 -0.71 4.29
N ARG A 43 -0.73 0.36 4.19
CA ARG A 43 -2.17 0.31 4.49
C ARG A 43 -2.91 -0.70 3.62
N GLU A 44 -2.55 -0.77 2.34
CA GLU A 44 -3.11 -1.77 1.43
C GLU A 44 -2.76 -3.19 1.87
N GLY A 45 -1.52 -3.44 2.30
CA GLY A 45 -1.10 -4.73 2.86
C GLY A 45 -1.88 -5.10 4.12
N GLU A 46 -2.07 -4.16 5.05
CA GLU A 46 -2.83 -4.37 6.27
C GLU A 46 -4.30 -4.67 5.98
N ARG A 47 -4.90 -3.93 5.06
CA ARG A 47 -6.25 -4.20 4.57
C ARG A 47 -6.36 -5.58 3.95
N LEU A 48 -5.43 -5.96 3.08
CA LEU A 48 -5.41 -7.28 2.47
C LEU A 48 -5.30 -8.38 3.53
N ALA A 49 -4.42 -8.22 4.52
CA ALA A 49 -4.28 -9.17 5.62
C ALA A 49 -5.62 -9.41 6.35
N ALA A 50 -6.34 -8.34 6.69
CA ALA A 50 -7.65 -8.43 7.33
C ALA A 50 -8.70 -9.13 6.43
N LEU A 51 -8.68 -8.89 5.11
CA LEU A 51 -9.57 -9.55 4.16
C LEU A 51 -9.27 -11.06 4.03
N LEU A 52 -7.99 -11.42 3.99
CA LEU A 52 -7.56 -12.83 3.97
C LEU A 52 -8.01 -13.54 5.24
N GLU A 53 -7.83 -12.93 6.42
CA GLU A 53 -8.31 -13.49 7.70
C GLU A 53 -9.84 -13.62 7.75
N SER A 54 -10.57 -12.63 7.24
CA SER A 54 -12.02 -12.70 7.12
C SER A 54 -12.46 -13.88 6.26
N ALA A 55 -11.79 -14.09 5.11
CA ALA A 55 -12.03 -15.23 4.24
C ALA A 55 -11.64 -16.56 4.87
N ARG A 56 -10.57 -16.63 5.69
CA ARG A 56 -10.23 -17.82 6.47
C ARG A 56 -11.35 -18.17 7.44
N VAL A 57 -11.90 -17.19 8.16
CA VAL A 57 -13.04 -17.41 9.07
C VAL A 57 -14.23 -17.97 8.31
N GLN A 58 -14.59 -17.38 7.16
CA GLN A 58 -15.68 -17.87 6.31
C GLN A 58 -15.44 -19.30 5.80
N SER A 59 -14.21 -19.63 5.42
CA SER A 59 -13.82 -20.97 4.98
C SER A 59 -14.00 -21.99 6.12
N ARG A 60 -13.54 -21.66 7.33
CA ARG A 60 -13.68 -22.53 8.51
C ARG A 60 -15.13 -22.71 8.94
N THR A 61 -15.93 -21.65 8.90
CA THR A 61 -17.35 -21.71 9.29
C THR A 61 -18.19 -22.48 8.29
N SER A 62 -17.91 -22.34 6.99
CA SER A 62 -18.64 -23.05 5.93
C SER A 62 -18.14 -24.47 5.67
N GLY A 63 -16.91 -24.80 6.10
CA GLY A 63 -16.25 -26.06 5.76
C GLY A 63 -15.81 -26.14 4.28
N VAL A 64 -15.91 -25.06 3.52
CA VAL A 64 -15.54 -24.99 2.10
C VAL A 64 -14.18 -24.30 1.96
N ALA A 65 -13.30 -24.87 1.15
CA ALA A 65 -12.00 -24.27 0.86
C ALA A 65 -12.16 -22.97 0.07
N VAL A 66 -11.58 -21.88 0.59
CA VAL A 66 -11.57 -20.57 -0.09
C VAL A 66 -10.21 -20.37 -0.76
N ARG A 67 -10.24 -20.02 -2.04
CA ARG A 67 -9.05 -19.67 -2.83
C ARG A 67 -9.02 -18.18 -3.09
N TRP A 68 -7.96 -17.50 -2.67
CA TRP A 68 -7.70 -16.13 -3.06
C TRP A 68 -6.79 -16.09 -4.29
N GLN A 69 -7.11 -15.20 -5.24
CA GLN A 69 -6.31 -14.98 -6.43
C GLN A 69 -6.12 -13.48 -6.68
N GLY A 70 -4.87 -13.02 -6.68
CA GLY A 70 -4.51 -11.66 -7.08
C GLY A 70 -4.37 -11.51 -8.60
N GLY A 71 -4.66 -10.31 -9.08
CA GLY A 71 -4.50 -9.91 -10.48
C GLY A 71 -4.13 -8.43 -10.62
N PRO A 72 -3.94 -7.95 -11.86
CA PRO A 72 -3.43 -6.60 -12.13
C PRO A 72 -4.38 -5.47 -11.69
N GLN A 73 -5.68 -5.74 -11.62
CA GLN A 73 -6.71 -4.72 -11.33
C GLN A 73 -7.45 -4.96 -10.00
N GLY A 74 -7.05 -6.00 -9.25
CA GLY A 74 -7.75 -6.41 -8.03
C GLY A 74 -7.44 -7.85 -7.67
N PHE A 75 -8.35 -8.49 -6.95
CA PHE A 75 -8.24 -9.87 -6.51
C PHE A 75 -9.64 -10.48 -6.33
N ARG A 76 -9.72 -11.81 -6.29
CA ARG A 76 -10.98 -12.52 -6.10
C ARG A 76 -10.86 -13.59 -5.04
N PHE A 77 -11.99 -13.89 -4.40
CA PHE A 77 -12.15 -15.03 -3.52
C PHE A 77 -13.11 -16.03 -4.16
N ASP A 78 -12.63 -17.23 -4.46
CA ASP A 78 -13.48 -18.33 -4.92
C ASP A 78 -13.82 -19.23 -3.72
N GLY A 79 -15.07 -19.69 -3.63
CA GLY A 79 -15.52 -20.58 -2.56
C GLY A 79 -16.10 -19.90 -1.32
N LEU A 80 -16.33 -18.58 -1.37
CA LEU A 80 -17.09 -17.90 -0.31
C LEU A 80 -18.55 -18.40 -0.27
N PRO A 81 -19.15 -18.51 0.93
CA PRO A 81 -20.54 -18.91 1.07
C PRO A 81 -21.49 -17.85 0.50
N GLN A 82 -22.71 -18.27 0.14
CA GLN A 82 -23.73 -17.34 -0.36
C GLN A 82 -24.02 -16.26 0.68
N GLY A 83 -23.95 -14.99 0.28
CA GLY A 83 -24.15 -13.83 1.15
C GLY A 83 -22.87 -13.28 1.80
N ALA A 84 -21.74 -14.00 1.77
CA ALA A 84 -20.46 -13.44 2.19
C ALA A 84 -19.85 -12.62 1.03
N GLN A 85 -19.84 -11.30 1.19
CA GLN A 85 -19.25 -10.39 0.22
C GLN A 85 -18.05 -9.67 0.83
N LEU A 86 -16.87 -9.94 0.26
CA LEU A 86 -15.63 -9.28 0.62
C LEU A 86 -15.21 -8.32 -0.51
N PRO A 87 -14.60 -7.17 -0.19
CA PRO A 87 -13.98 -6.30 -1.17
C PRO A 87 -12.97 -7.08 -2.05
N THR A 88 -12.96 -6.77 -3.35
CA THR A 88 -12.13 -7.43 -4.38
C THR A 88 -11.20 -6.46 -5.11
N GLN A 89 -11.25 -5.19 -4.77
CA GLN A 89 -10.48 -4.12 -5.43
C GLN A 89 -9.37 -3.59 -4.52
N TRP A 90 -8.26 -3.24 -5.14
CA TRP A 90 -7.18 -2.48 -4.51
C TRP A 90 -7.67 -1.08 -4.07
N LEU A 91 -7.07 -0.49 -3.03
CA LEU A 91 -7.28 0.90 -2.64
C LEU A 91 -6.68 1.85 -3.68
N ASP A 92 -5.57 1.45 -4.30
CA ASP A 92 -4.88 2.19 -5.35
C ASP A 92 -4.84 1.35 -6.64
N ALA A 93 -5.19 1.97 -7.76
CA ALA A 93 -5.08 1.35 -9.08
C ALA A 93 -3.63 1.03 -9.48
N ALA A 94 -2.65 1.70 -8.86
CA ALA A 94 -1.23 1.41 -9.05
C ALA A 94 -0.77 0.14 -8.32
N THR A 95 -1.57 -0.41 -7.38
CA THR A 95 -1.24 -1.63 -6.64
C THR A 95 -1.41 -2.85 -7.54
N GLY A 96 -0.43 -3.74 -7.48
CA GLY A 96 -0.51 -5.07 -8.08
C GLY A 96 0.19 -6.11 -7.24
N VAL A 97 0.29 -7.32 -7.77
CA VAL A 97 0.98 -8.45 -7.13
C VAL A 97 2.21 -8.85 -7.93
N ARG A 98 3.28 -9.21 -7.23
CA ARG A 98 4.50 -9.77 -7.82
C ARG A 98 4.46 -11.30 -7.75
N GLY A 99 4.57 -11.95 -8.92
CA GLY A 99 4.64 -13.41 -9.03
C GLY A 99 3.27 -14.11 -8.94
N PRO A 100 3.24 -15.45 -8.76
CA PRO A 100 2.00 -16.19 -8.60
C PRO A 100 1.26 -15.74 -7.34
N ALA A 101 0.03 -15.27 -7.52
CA ALA A 101 -0.76 -14.59 -6.51
C ALA A 101 -1.91 -15.47 -5.99
N VAL A 102 -1.64 -16.72 -5.63
CA VAL A 102 -2.70 -17.67 -5.21
C VAL A 102 -2.47 -18.10 -3.77
N LEU A 103 -3.52 -18.03 -2.94
CA LEU A 103 -3.50 -18.46 -1.54
C LEU A 103 -4.71 -19.37 -1.25
N TRP A 104 -4.50 -20.38 -0.40
CA TRP A 104 -5.54 -21.27 0.13
C TRP A 104 -5.81 -20.93 1.59
N LEU A 105 -7.07 -20.62 1.91
CA LEU A 105 -7.44 -19.97 3.18
C LEU A 105 -8.14 -20.91 4.17
N GLY A 106 -8.17 -22.20 3.92
CA GLY A 106 -8.83 -23.19 4.78
C GLY A 106 -9.56 -24.24 3.95
N PRO A 107 -10.46 -25.03 4.57
CA PRO A 107 -11.12 -24.82 5.88
C PRO A 107 -10.30 -25.27 7.11
N GLU A 108 -9.07 -25.72 6.91
CA GLU A 108 -8.25 -26.26 7.98
C GLU A 108 -7.82 -25.17 8.99
N PRO A 109 -7.82 -25.47 10.30
CA PRO A 109 -7.38 -24.52 11.32
C PRO A 109 -5.92 -24.09 11.15
N LEU A 110 -5.05 -25.04 10.78
CA LEU A 110 -3.65 -24.82 10.43
C LEU A 110 -3.49 -24.99 8.92
N ILE A 111 -2.93 -23.97 8.28
CA ILE A 111 -2.49 -24.03 6.88
C ILE A 111 -0.96 -24.04 6.82
N GLY A 112 -0.38 -24.43 5.69
CA GLY A 112 1.04 -24.19 5.46
C GLY A 112 1.36 -22.69 5.38
N ALA A 113 2.64 -22.37 5.52
CA ALA A 113 3.13 -21.01 5.34
C ALA A 113 2.81 -20.52 3.92
N GLN A 114 2.23 -19.33 3.82
CA GLN A 114 1.78 -18.73 2.57
C GLN A 114 2.02 -17.24 2.57
N GLN A 115 2.35 -16.70 1.40
CA GLN A 115 2.69 -15.30 1.25
C GLN A 115 2.29 -14.77 -0.12
N VAL A 116 2.02 -13.48 -0.17
CA VAL A 116 1.90 -12.70 -1.39
C VAL A 116 2.68 -11.41 -1.24
N VAL A 117 3.32 -10.95 -2.31
CA VAL A 117 4.03 -9.68 -2.33
C VAL A 117 3.24 -8.70 -3.20
N ILE A 118 2.72 -7.66 -2.57
CA ILE A 118 2.09 -6.54 -3.27
C ILE A 118 3.14 -5.48 -3.61
N VAL A 119 2.97 -4.83 -4.75
CA VAL A 119 3.88 -3.84 -5.30
C VAL A 119 3.09 -2.65 -5.80
N SER A 120 3.74 -1.48 -5.87
CA SER A 120 3.15 -0.30 -6.50
C SER A 120 3.87 -0.01 -7.82
N SER A 121 3.11 0.19 -8.89
CA SER A 121 3.63 0.69 -10.17
C SER A 121 3.99 2.18 -10.11
N ALA A 122 3.33 2.96 -9.24
CA ALA A 122 3.67 4.36 -8.98
C ALA A 122 4.97 4.50 -8.17
N TYR A 123 5.28 3.51 -7.32
CA TYR A 123 6.49 3.46 -6.50
C TYR A 123 7.22 2.11 -6.66
N PRO A 124 7.97 1.89 -7.76
CA PRO A 124 8.51 0.57 -8.13
C PRO A 124 9.48 -0.06 -7.13
N GLN A 125 10.13 0.78 -6.31
CA GLN A 125 11.05 0.33 -5.26
C GLN A 125 10.33 -0.18 -4.01
N ARG A 126 9.00 -0.03 -3.92
CA ARG A 126 8.22 -0.41 -2.74
C ARG A 126 7.53 -1.74 -2.96
N ALA A 127 7.63 -2.59 -1.95
CA ALA A 127 6.91 -3.84 -1.89
C ALA A 127 6.47 -4.10 -0.45
N VAL A 128 5.32 -4.72 -0.28
CA VAL A 128 4.82 -5.18 1.02
C VAL A 128 4.52 -6.66 0.89
N ARG A 129 5.05 -7.46 1.81
CA ARG A 129 4.74 -8.87 1.94
C ARG A 129 3.55 -9.03 2.88
N VAL A 130 2.51 -9.71 2.43
CA VAL A 130 1.42 -10.18 3.29
C VAL A 130 1.57 -11.69 3.47
N ALA A 131 1.87 -12.14 4.68
CA ALA A 131 2.25 -13.54 4.93
C ALA A 131 1.70 -14.08 6.25
N THR A 132 1.54 -15.41 6.29
CA THR A 132 1.26 -16.22 7.48
C THR A 132 2.21 -17.41 7.50
N ASP A 133 2.61 -17.83 8.70
CA ASP A 133 3.31 -19.09 8.95
C ASP A 133 2.34 -20.28 9.19
N GLY A 134 1.03 -20.01 9.17
CA GLY A 134 -0.03 -20.98 9.46
C GLY A 134 -0.49 -21.03 10.91
N LEU A 135 0.30 -20.47 11.84
CA LEU A 135 -0.01 -20.39 13.27
C LEU A 135 -0.51 -19.00 13.66
N ARG A 136 0.04 -17.96 13.01
CA ARG A 136 -0.31 -16.56 13.21
C ARG A 136 -1.23 -16.06 12.10
N PRO A 137 -2.06 -15.05 12.36
CA PRO A 137 -2.79 -14.37 11.30
C PRO A 137 -1.85 -13.82 10.22
N PHE A 138 -2.38 -13.63 9.01
CA PHE A 138 -1.71 -12.87 7.96
C PHE A 138 -1.29 -11.50 8.50
N ALA A 139 -0.06 -11.11 8.21
CA ALA A 139 0.50 -9.81 8.60
C ALA A 139 1.19 -9.15 7.41
N ALA A 140 1.10 -7.82 7.35
CA ALA A 140 1.74 -6.99 6.36
C ALA A 140 3.11 -6.51 6.84
N GLN A 141 4.14 -6.73 6.03
CA GLN A 141 5.52 -6.35 6.31
C GLN A 141 6.13 -5.66 5.09
N GLY A 142 6.54 -4.41 5.25
CA GLY A 142 7.30 -3.68 4.24
C GLY A 142 8.61 -4.41 3.91
N LEU A 143 8.88 -4.55 2.62
CA LEU A 143 10.16 -5.01 2.09
C LEU A 143 10.95 -3.76 1.67
N GLN A 144 12.06 -3.52 2.35
CA GLN A 144 12.97 -2.40 2.07
C GLN A 144 13.87 -2.70 0.88
#